data_AF-A0A820EMF7-F1
#
_entry.id   AF-A0A820EMF7-F1
#
_cell.length_a   1.000
_cell.length_b   1.000
_cell.length_c   1.000
_cell.angle_alpha   90.00
_cell.angle_beta   90.00
_cell.angle_gamma   90.00
#
_symmetry.space_group_name_H-M   'P 1'
#
loop_
_entity.id
_entity.type
_entity.pdbx_description
1 polymer ?
#
loop_
_entity_poly.entity_id
_entity_poly.type
_entity_poly.pdbx_seq_one_letter_code
_entity_poly.pdbx_strand_id
1 'polypeptide(L)'
;LKYKDCTTTYSQSFINGVTPTTQCTAWITFAAGLTCTSYSSLRIYGSNDPTGLTISDPYVVTAIAVALRANTTYSATSNGYTWIVGACGGNELTATGSLCSCTSGYTLRPCFGGSNWGGIMGTTCGAATQTLSLDFS
;
A
#
# COMPACT_ATOMS: atom_id res chain seq x y z
N LEU A 1 -16.52 -6.03 -26.92
CA LEU A 1 -15.35 -6.02 -26.02
C LEU A 1 -15.77 -5.33 -24.73
N LYS A 2 -15.88 -6.05 -23.60
CA LYS A 2 -16.09 -5.39 -22.31
C LYS A 2 -14.77 -4.75 -21.90
N TYR A 3 -14.76 -3.44 -21.66
CA TYR A 3 -13.60 -2.77 -21.07
C TYR A 3 -13.29 -3.42 -19.72
N LYS A 4 -12.02 -3.69 -19.48
CA LYS A 4 -11.56 -4.22 -18.20
C LYS A 4 -11.74 -3.12 -17.16
N ASP A 5 -12.54 -3.40 -16.13
CA ASP A 5 -12.63 -2.55 -14.95
C ASP A 5 -11.29 -2.62 -14.20
N CYS A 6 -10.66 -1.46 -14.00
CA CYS A 6 -9.37 -1.34 -13.32
C CYS A 6 -9.54 -1.10 -11.82
N THR A 7 -10.78 -1.07 -11.33
CA THR A 7 -11.08 -0.95 -9.92
C THR A 7 -10.64 -2.20 -9.17
N THR A 8 -9.74 -2.05 -8.21
CA THR A 8 -9.29 -3.14 -7.33
C THR A 8 -9.00 -2.61 -5.94
N THR A 9 -9.30 -3.42 -4.93
CA THR A 9 -9.16 -3.07 -3.52
C THR A 9 -8.39 -4.17 -2.79
N TYR A 10 -7.36 -3.77 -2.08
CA TYR A 10 -6.80 -4.52 -0.96
C TYR A 10 -7.40 -3.97 0.32
N SER A 11 -7.94 -4.83 1.19
CA SER A 11 -8.41 -4.42 2.51
C SER A 11 -8.35 -5.60 3.46
N GLN A 12 -7.56 -5.48 4.52
CA GLN A 12 -7.29 -6.57 5.46
C GLN A 12 -7.19 -6.05 6.89
N SER A 13 -7.64 -6.86 7.85
CA SER A 13 -7.47 -6.59 9.28
C SER A 13 -6.11 -7.09 9.75
N PHE A 14 -5.39 -6.23 10.48
CA PHE A 14 -4.10 -6.52 11.06
C PHE A 14 -4.18 -6.41 12.58
N ILE A 15 -3.64 -7.41 13.27
CA ILE A 15 -3.68 -7.52 14.73
C ILE A 15 -2.31 -7.13 15.30
N ASN A 16 -2.31 -6.30 16.34
CA ASN A 16 -1.08 -5.91 17.02
C ASN A 16 -0.31 -7.15 17.52
N GLY A 17 1.01 -7.16 17.33
CA GLY A 17 1.88 -8.25 17.77
C GLY A 17 1.81 -9.52 16.92
N VAL A 18 0.97 -9.59 15.89
CA VAL A 18 0.81 -10.79 15.04
C VAL A 18 1.52 -10.61 13.69
N THR A 19 2.28 -11.62 13.27
CA THR A 19 2.85 -11.68 11.92
C THR A 19 1.75 -12.01 10.90
N PRO A 20 1.51 -11.14 9.90
CA PRO A 20 0.33 -11.26 9.03
C PRO A 20 0.58 -12.17 7.81
N THR A 21 0.44 -13.48 7.97
CA THR A 21 0.66 -14.46 6.90
C THR A 21 -0.44 -14.41 5.83
N THR A 22 -1.72 -14.43 6.23
CA THR A 22 -2.86 -14.36 5.31
C THR A 22 -2.92 -13.04 4.58
N GLN A 23 -2.67 -11.93 5.28
CA GLN A 23 -2.70 -10.59 4.68
C GLN A 23 -1.53 -10.37 3.73
N CYS A 24 -0.37 -10.99 3.99
CA CYS A 24 0.74 -11.02 3.03
C CYS A 24 0.38 -11.79 1.75
N THR A 25 -0.22 -12.98 1.85
CA THR A 25 -0.68 -13.72 0.66
C THR A 25 -1.68 -12.88 -0.15
N ALA A 26 -2.65 -12.24 0.51
CA ALA A 26 -3.61 -11.35 -0.14
C ALA A 26 -2.92 -10.14 -0.79
N TRP A 27 -1.86 -9.60 -0.19
CA TRP A 27 -1.09 -8.48 -0.72
C TRP A 27 -0.36 -8.85 -2.02
N ILE A 28 0.27 -10.03 -2.04
CA ILE A 28 0.93 -10.57 -3.23
C ILE A 28 -0.08 -10.80 -4.36
N THR A 29 -1.23 -11.40 -4.06
CA THR A 29 -2.31 -11.61 -5.04
C THR A 29 -2.84 -10.29 -5.59
N PHE A 30 -3.08 -9.31 -4.71
CA PHE A 30 -3.52 -7.98 -5.11
C PHE A 30 -2.50 -7.29 -6.03
N ALA A 31 -1.22 -7.23 -5.62
CA ALA A 31 -0.17 -6.60 -6.42
C ALA A 31 -0.01 -7.27 -7.79
N ALA A 32 -0.07 -8.60 -7.86
CA ALA A 32 -0.05 -9.35 -9.11
C ALA A 32 -1.24 -9.03 -10.03
N GLY A 33 -2.39 -8.66 -9.45
CA GLY A 33 -3.60 -8.26 -10.17
C GLY A 33 -3.54 -6.89 -10.85
N LEU A 34 -2.58 -6.03 -10.47
CA LEU A 34 -2.43 -4.64 -10.97
C LEU A 34 -1.93 -4.58 -12.43
N THR A 35 -2.79 -5.00 -13.36
CA THR A 35 -2.45 -5.33 -14.75
C THR A 35 -3.12 -4.41 -15.77
N CYS A 36 -3.71 -3.30 -15.35
CA CYS A 36 -4.21 -2.29 -16.29
C CYS A 36 -3.07 -1.48 -16.91
N THR A 37 -3.31 -0.97 -18.11
CA THR A 37 -2.36 -0.09 -18.82
C THR A 37 -2.18 1.24 -18.09
N SER A 38 -3.24 1.73 -17.45
CA SER A 38 -3.24 2.96 -16.68
C SER A 38 -4.23 2.87 -15.52
N TYR A 39 -3.94 3.62 -14.47
CA TYR A 39 -4.80 3.88 -13.33
C TYR A 39 -4.92 5.39 -13.12
N SER A 40 -6.10 5.84 -12.72
CA SER A 40 -6.44 7.26 -12.57
C SER A 40 -6.45 7.71 -11.11
N SER A 41 -6.62 6.79 -10.17
CA SER A 41 -6.67 7.08 -8.74
C SER A 41 -6.01 5.97 -7.92
N LEU A 42 -5.36 6.39 -6.83
CA LEU A 42 -4.95 5.52 -5.73
C LEU A 42 -5.45 6.13 -4.43
N ARG A 43 -5.99 5.28 -3.54
CA ARG A 43 -6.34 5.68 -2.18
C ARG A 43 -5.79 4.71 -1.14
N ILE A 44 -4.97 5.21 -0.22
CA ILE A 44 -4.48 4.48 0.95
C ILE A 44 -5.26 4.94 2.19
N TYR A 45 -5.86 4.01 2.93
CA TYR A 45 -6.74 4.34 4.06
C TYR A 45 -6.83 3.16 5.03
N GLY A 46 -7.56 3.34 6.13
CA GLY A 46 -7.72 2.30 7.14
C GLY A 46 -8.77 2.63 8.18
N SER A 47 -8.95 1.76 9.16
CA SER A 47 -9.95 1.98 10.21
C SER A 47 -9.63 3.19 11.12
N ASN A 48 -8.35 3.57 11.22
CA ASN A 48 -7.90 4.72 12.01
C ASN A 48 -8.03 6.05 11.25
N ASP A 49 -8.04 5.99 9.92
CA ASP A 49 -8.33 7.13 9.05
C ASP A 49 -9.14 6.64 7.84
N PRO A 50 -10.49 6.63 7.97
CA PRO A 50 -11.36 6.19 6.90
C PRO A 50 -11.36 7.13 5.70
N THR A 51 -10.83 8.36 5.81
CA THR A 51 -10.68 9.29 4.69
C THR A 51 -9.42 8.96 3.90
N GLY A 52 -8.28 8.79 4.58
CA GLY A 52 -7.02 8.39 3.99
C GLY A 52 -6.40 9.43 3.06
N LEU A 53 -5.41 9.00 2.28
CA LEU A 53 -4.77 9.82 1.25
C LEU A 53 -5.18 9.33 -0.14
N THR A 54 -5.60 10.27 -0.98
CA THR A 54 -5.93 10.02 -2.39
C THR A 54 -4.97 10.79 -3.28
N ILE A 55 -4.49 10.16 -4.34
CA ILE A 55 -3.79 10.81 -5.45
C ILE A 55 -4.49 10.49 -6.76
N SER A 56 -4.49 11.46 -7.68
CA SER A 56 -5.17 11.37 -8.98
C SER A 56 -4.26 11.74 -10.16
N ASP A 57 -2.94 11.80 -9.95
CA ASP A 57 -1.97 11.91 -11.04
C ASP A 57 -1.82 10.54 -11.72
N PRO A 58 -2.33 10.36 -12.95
CA PRO A 58 -2.36 9.04 -13.58
C PRO A 58 -0.96 8.49 -13.88
N TYR A 59 0.05 9.34 -14.04
CA TYR A 59 1.43 8.89 -14.25
C TYR A 59 2.01 8.30 -12.95
N VAL A 60 1.81 9.00 -11.83
CA VAL A 60 2.28 8.53 -10.51
C VAL A 60 1.52 7.29 -10.07
N VAL A 61 0.19 7.30 -10.15
CA VAL A 61 -0.66 6.16 -9.78
C VAL A 61 -0.27 4.91 -10.58
N THR A 62 -0.16 5.05 -11.92
CA THR A 62 0.22 3.92 -12.78
C THR A 62 1.63 3.42 -12.47
N ALA A 63 2.58 4.32 -12.22
CA ALA A 63 3.95 3.91 -11.87
C ALA A 63 4.01 3.17 -10.53
N ILE A 64 3.24 3.59 -9.52
CA ILE A 64 3.10 2.86 -8.25
C ILE A 64 2.53 1.46 -8.49
N ALA A 65 1.45 1.34 -9.29
CA ALA A 65 0.85 0.04 -9.60
C ALA A 65 1.85 -0.91 -10.30
N VAL A 66 2.60 -0.39 -11.29
CA VAL A 66 3.64 -1.14 -12.00
C VAL A 66 4.75 -1.58 -11.05
N ALA A 67 5.22 -0.68 -10.18
CA ALA A 67 6.27 -0.98 -9.20
C ALA A 67 5.82 -2.02 -8.18
N LEU A 68 4.56 -1.93 -7.72
CA LEU A 68 3.96 -2.90 -6.81
C LEU A 68 3.89 -4.29 -7.44
N ARG A 69 3.39 -4.38 -8.68
CA ARG A 69 3.29 -5.64 -9.42
C ARG A 69 4.66 -6.26 -9.69
N ALA A 70 5.63 -5.46 -10.11
CA ALA A 70 6.95 -5.92 -10.52
C ALA A 70 7.92 -6.10 -9.34
N ASN A 71 7.53 -5.68 -8.13
CA ASN A 71 8.39 -5.61 -6.96
C ASN A 71 9.69 -4.81 -7.24
N THR A 72 9.54 -3.65 -7.89
CA THR A 72 10.63 -2.74 -8.23
C THR A 72 10.55 -1.46 -7.41
N THR A 73 11.67 -0.76 -7.28
CA THR A 73 11.71 0.52 -6.56
C THR A 73 11.09 1.64 -7.39
N TYR A 74 10.27 2.47 -6.75
CA TYR A 74 9.74 3.71 -7.31
C TYR A 74 9.67 4.79 -6.23
N SER A 75 9.87 6.04 -6.62
CA SER A 75 9.68 7.19 -5.74
C SER A 75 9.21 8.41 -6.53
N ALA A 76 8.14 9.07 -6.08
CA ALA A 76 7.69 10.33 -6.62
C ALA A 76 6.87 11.12 -5.58
N THR A 77 6.72 12.42 -5.81
CA THR A 77 5.85 13.26 -4.98
C THR A 77 4.52 13.48 -5.68
N SER A 78 3.41 13.30 -4.96
CA SER A 78 2.07 13.61 -5.45
C SER A 78 1.15 13.98 -4.27
N ASN A 79 0.30 15.00 -4.48
CA ASN A 79 -0.58 15.58 -3.47
C ASN A 79 0.12 15.94 -2.14
N GLY A 80 1.36 16.43 -2.21
CA GLY A 80 2.16 16.83 -1.04
C GLY A 80 2.85 15.69 -0.28
N TYR A 81 2.72 14.45 -0.72
CA TYR A 81 3.36 13.28 -0.11
C TYR A 81 4.40 12.66 -1.04
N THR A 82 5.50 12.18 -0.47
CA THR A 82 6.47 11.34 -1.18
C THR A 82 6.03 9.89 -1.08
N TRP A 83 5.63 9.32 -2.21
CA TRP A 83 5.22 7.93 -2.35
C TRP A 83 6.40 7.09 -2.76
N ILE A 84 6.66 6.03 -2.01
CA ILE A 84 7.79 5.13 -2.22
C ILE A 84 7.27 3.70 -2.27
N VAL A 85 7.68 2.98 -3.31
CA VAL A 85 7.52 1.53 -3.43
C VAL A 85 8.91 0.89 -3.39
N GLY A 86 9.05 -0.22 -2.69
CA GLY A 86 10.27 -1.01 -2.76
C GLY A 86 10.31 -2.18 -1.79
N ALA A 87 11.43 -2.90 -1.81
CA ALA A 87 11.58 -4.13 -1.05
C ALA A 87 11.93 -3.86 0.43
N CYS A 88 11.22 -4.55 1.32
CA CYS A 88 11.46 -4.59 2.75
C CYS A 88 10.99 -5.91 3.40
N GLY A 89 11.70 -7.02 3.15
CA GLY A 89 11.21 -8.37 3.50
C GLY A 89 10.06 -8.87 2.60
N GLY A 90 9.34 -7.95 1.98
CA GLY A 90 8.44 -8.08 0.84
C GLY A 90 8.14 -6.69 0.27
N ASN A 91 7.15 -6.53 -0.61
CA ASN A 91 6.89 -5.22 -1.19
C ASN A 91 6.22 -4.27 -0.19
N GLU A 92 6.76 -3.06 -0.06
CA GLU A 92 6.28 -1.98 0.82
C GLU A 92 5.81 -0.79 -0.03
N LEU A 93 4.64 -0.25 0.30
CA LEU A 93 4.18 1.05 -0.14
C LEU A 93 4.16 1.99 1.06
N THR A 94 4.79 3.15 0.95
CA THR A 94 4.66 4.19 1.96
C THR A 94 4.49 5.58 1.34
N ALA A 95 3.67 6.41 1.98
CA ALA A 95 3.57 7.84 1.73
C ALA A 95 4.27 8.66 2.84
N THR A 96 5.10 8.04 3.68
CA THR A 96 5.72 8.68 4.84
C THR A 96 7.10 8.12 5.16
N GLY A 97 8.08 9.00 5.32
CA GLY A 97 9.44 8.59 5.71
C GLY A 97 10.16 7.80 4.62
N SER A 98 10.81 6.71 4.99
CA SER A 98 11.57 5.84 4.08
C SER A 98 11.13 4.38 4.21
N LEU A 99 11.44 3.57 3.19
CA LEU A 99 11.25 2.12 3.23
C LEU A 99 11.96 1.51 4.45
N CYS A 100 11.43 0.40 4.97
CA CYS A 100 11.96 -0.34 6.11
C CYS A 100 12.14 0.44 7.41
N SER A 101 11.53 1.63 7.53
CA SER A 101 11.65 2.42 8.74
C SER A 101 10.40 2.32 9.62
N CYS A 102 10.60 2.52 10.92
CA CYS A 102 9.51 2.78 11.85
C CYS A 102 9.26 4.28 11.87
N THR A 103 8.04 4.68 11.56
CA THR A 103 7.60 6.08 11.52
C THR A 103 6.16 6.16 12.00
N SER A 104 5.50 7.30 11.79
CA SER A 104 4.06 7.45 11.92
C SER A 104 3.49 8.02 10.63
N GLY A 105 2.48 7.37 10.04
CA GLY A 105 1.92 7.82 8.76
C GLY A 105 1.16 6.74 8.03
N TYR A 106 1.39 6.64 6.72
CA TYR A 106 0.68 5.72 5.82
C TYR A 106 1.66 4.75 5.17
N THR A 107 1.70 3.52 5.66
CA THR A 107 2.57 2.45 5.17
C THR A 107 1.82 1.13 5.13
N LEU A 108 1.92 0.41 4.01
CA LEU A 108 1.54 -1.00 3.88
C LEU A 108 2.80 -1.80 3.58
N ARG A 109 3.15 -2.73 4.48
CA ARG A 109 4.19 -3.75 4.25
C ARG A 109 3.79 -5.11 4.82
N PRO A 110 2.69 -5.71 4.33
CA PRO A 110 2.14 -6.94 4.90
C PRO A 110 3.15 -8.10 4.89
N CYS A 111 4.09 -8.11 3.96
CA CYS A 111 5.07 -9.19 3.81
C CYS A 111 6.42 -8.92 4.50
N PHE A 112 6.49 -8.00 5.47
CA PHE A 112 7.74 -7.67 6.17
C PHE A 112 8.43 -8.85 6.87
N GLY A 113 7.68 -9.90 7.23
CA GLY A 113 8.20 -11.10 7.92
C GLY A 113 8.14 -11.03 9.45
N GLY A 114 7.56 -9.95 10.00
CA GLY A 114 7.28 -9.78 11.43
C GLY A 114 5.97 -9.03 11.67
N SER A 115 5.74 -8.58 12.91
CA SER A 115 4.52 -7.88 13.32
C SER A 115 4.50 -6.38 13.01
N ASN A 116 5.55 -5.84 12.36
CA ASN A 116 5.64 -4.44 11.95
C ASN A 116 5.10 -4.23 10.52
N TRP A 117 3.82 -4.52 10.34
CA TRP A 117 3.17 -4.61 9.03
C TRP A 117 2.80 -3.27 8.37
N GLY A 118 3.10 -2.16 9.04
CA GLY A 118 2.75 -0.82 8.60
C GLY A 118 1.74 -0.16 9.55
N GLY A 119 0.99 0.79 9.04
CA GLY A 119 0.04 1.59 9.82
C GLY A 119 -0.59 2.69 8.96
N ILE A 120 -1.79 3.11 9.34
CA ILE A 120 -2.51 4.24 8.76
C ILE A 120 -2.77 5.25 9.87
N MET A 121 -2.37 6.51 9.64
CA MET A 121 -2.53 7.63 10.58
C MET A 121 -2.07 7.27 12.01
N GLY A 122 -0.88 6.68 12.11
CA GLY A 122 -0.31 6.24 13.38
C GLY A 122 1.03 5.53 13.19
N THR A 123 1.58 4.96 14.27
CA THR A 123 2.86 4.24 14.23
C THR A 123 2.84 3.10 13.20
N THR A 124 3.96 2.89 12.50
CA THR A 124 4.10 1.82 11.48
C THR A 124 4.83 0.57 12.01
N CYS A 125 5.30 0.62 13.26
CA CYS A 125 5.88 -0.47 14.02
C CYS A 125 5.18 -0.56 15.37
N GLY A 126 4.88 -1.78 15.82
CA GLY A 126 4.02 -1.99 17.00
C GLY A 126 2.65 -1.31 16.86
N ALA A 127 2.15 -1.17 15.63
CA ALA A 127 0.91 -0.48 15.32
C ALA A 127 -0.29 -1.13 16.03
N ALA A 128 -1.23 -0.32 16.51
CA ALA A 128 -2.48 -0.83 17.07
C ALA A 128 -3.27 -1.62 16.02
N THR A 129 -4.08 -2.58 16.48
CA THR A 129 -4.98 -3.37 15.63
C THR A 129 -5.84 -2.46 14.78
N GLN A 130 -5.78 -2.62 13.46
CA GLN A 130 -6.51 -1.77 12.51
C GLN A 130 -6.68 -2.49 11.17
N THR A 131 -7.63 -2.02 10.37
CA THR A 131 -7.73 -2.39 8.95
C THR A 131 -6.81 -1.50 8.14
N LEU A 132 -6.04 -2.08 7.22
CA LEU A 132 -5.26 -1.38 6.22
C LEU A 132 -5.85 -1.64 4.84
N SER A 133 -6.00 -0.59 4.04
CA SER A 133 -6.67 -0.65 2.75
C SER A 133 -5.96 0.18 1.69
N LEU A 134 -6.04 -0.30 0.45
CA LEU A 134 -5.49 0.34 -0.74
C LEU A 134 -6.40 0.10 -1.95
N ASP A 135 -6.91 1.17 -2.53
CA ASP A 135 -7.72 1.13 -3.75
C ASP A 135 -6.93 1.64 -4.95
N PHE A 136 -7.16 1.06 -6.11
CA PHE A 136 -6.81 1.59 -7.42
C PHE A 136 -8.05 1.64 -8.31
N SER A 137 -8.14 2.63 -9.20
CA SER A 137 -9.15 2.71 -10.26
C SER A 137 -8.63 3.42 -11.51
#